data_AF-X1M632-F1
#
_entry.id   AF-X1M632-F1
#
_cell.length_a   1.000
_cell.length_b   1.000
_cell.length_c   1.000
_cell.angle_alpha   90.00
_cell.angle_beta   90.00
_cell.angle_gamma   90.00
#
_symmetry.space_group_name_H-M   'P 1'
#
loop_
_entity.id
_entity.type
_entity.pdbx_description
1 polymer ?
#
loop_
_entity_poly.entity_id
_entity_poly.type
_entity_poly.pdbx_seq_one_letter_code
_entity_poly.pdbx_strand_id
1 'polypeptide(L)'
;NEPDVPIIFEGAFLVDGFVTRADILKRKGDSWHVFEVKSGVNDKEEFIDDMAYTAMVIDRCGFNISDVWLILVSKDFRLGMENEKLFAEIDHTDEVLERVEEFKPLWQQIEEITRAPVKPEPQLLFECRKCEIFRECLGRGIDNHIFDIPRLSQSKFNELTGSGIVSIEDIPDGFPLTENQARVRDCVLTKEPFVGGSLKSELTSILWPAYYLDFETVMTAIPLYPDIAPYTQIPTQYSIHKCSDVGVIVAHSEYLADPSKDCRRELAE
;
A
#
# COMPACT_ATOMS: atom_id res chain seq x y z
N ASN A 1 -31.29 16.42 8.55
CA ASN A 1 -31.52 17.21 7.33
C ASN A 1 -31.87 18.64 7.66
N GLU A 2 -30.88 19.42 8.11
CA GLU A 2 -31.01 20.88 8.11
C GLU A 2 -30.73 21.38 6.69
N PRO A 3 -31.72 21.94 5.99
CA PRO A 3 -31.60 22.27 4.57
C PRO A 3 -30.56 23.36 4.29
N ASP A 4 -30.24 24.18 5.30
CA ASP A 4 -29.32 25.30 5.19
C ASP A 4 -27.85 24.92 5.35
N VAL A 5 -27.54 23.67 5.70
CA VAL A 5 -26.15 23.20 5.84
C VAL A 5 -25.60 22.87 4.43
N PRO A 6 -24.62 23.65 3.92
CA PRO A 6 -24.12 23.49 2.57
C PRO A 6 -23.03 22.43 2.46
N ILE A 7 -22.29 22.19 3.55
CA ILE A 7 -21.15 21.27 3.61
C ILE A 7 -21.24 20.49 4.92
N ILE A 8 -21.03 19.17 4.84
CA ILE A 8 -20.95 18.27 5.99
C ILE A 8 -19.63 17.52 5.88
N PHE A 9 -18.82 17.57 6.93
CA PHE A 9 -17.64 16.73 7.05
C PHE A 9 -17.99 15.45 7.79
N GLU A 10 -17.42 14.33 7.36
CA GLU A 10 -17.54 13.03 8.04
C GLU A 10 -19.01 12.61 8.26
N GLY A 11 -19.84 12.84 7.24
CA GLY A 11 -21.27 12.54 7.27
C GLY A 11 -21.51 11.04 7.30
N ALA A 12 -22.10 10.53 8.39
CA ALA A 12 -22.35 9.11 8.60
C ALA A 12 -23.73 8.68 8.09
N PHE A 13 -23.77 7.54 7.38
CA PHE A 13 -24.97 6.93 6.84
C PHE A 13 -25.06 5.48 7.26
N LEU A 14 -26.24 5.06 7.71
CA LEU A 14 -26.50 3.70 8.14
C LEU A 14 -27.83 3.23 7.55
N VAL A 15 -27.80 2.09 6.86
CA VAL A 15 -28.98 1.44 6.29
C VAL A 15 -28.74 -0.06 6.18
N ASP A 16 -29.71 -0.87 6.60
CA ASP A 16 -29.65 -2.34 6.54
C ASP A 16 -28.32 -2.89 7.13
N GLY A 17 -27.78 -2.21 8.16
CA GLY A 17 -26.50 -2.46 8.86
C GLY A 17 -25.22 -2.36 8.03
N PHE A 18 -25.30 -1.72 6.88
CA PHE A 18 -24.17 -1.12 6.20
C PHE A 18 -23.93 0.27 6.78
N VAL A 19 -22.67 0.65 6.85
CA VAL A 19 -22.26 1.94 7.39
C VAL A 19 -21.20 2.53 6.48
N THR A 20 -21.36 3.80 6.14
CA THR A 20 -20.29 4.59 5.54
C THR A 20 -20.20 5.95 6.22
N ARG A 21 -19.06 6.60 6.06
CA ARG A 21 -18.82 7.96 6.47
C ARG A 21 -18.09 8.66 5.32
N ALA A 22 -18.77 9.58 4.65
CA ALA A 22 -18.17 10.37 3.58
C ALA A 22 -17.29 11.46 4.17
N ASP A 23 -16.07 11.63 3.65
CA ASP A 23 -15.13 12.66 4.14
C ASP A 23 -15.74 14.05 4.04
N ILE A 24 -16.28 14.41 2.87
CA ILE A 24 -16.98 15.67 2.64
C ILE A 24 -18.21 15.45 1.77
N LEU A 25 -19.33 16.00 2.20
CA LEU A 25 -20.53 16.16 1.39
C LEU A 25 -20.77 17.63 1.13
N LYS A 26 -21.06 17.98 -0.11
CA LYS A 26 -21.48 19.34 -0.48
C LYS A 26 -22.84 19.29 -1.16
N ARG A 27 -23.77 20.09 -0.65
CA ARG A 27 -25.14 20.14 -1.16
C ARG A 27 -25.18 20.89 -2.51
N LYS A 28 -25.89 20.34 -3.49
CA LYS A 28 -26.20 20.98 -4.78
C LYS A 28 -27.68 20.80 -5.09
N GLY A 29 -28.48 21.79 -4.70
CA GLY A 29 -29.94 21.67 -4.78
C GLY A 29 -30.43 20.49 -3.92
N ASP A 30 -31.11 19.54 -4.56
CA ASP A 30 -31.65 18.33 -3.92
C ASP A 30 -30.70 17.12 -3.98
N SER A 31 -29.49 17.29 -4.53
CA SER A 31 -28.45 16.25 -4.59
C SER A 31 -27.22 16.60 -3.76
N TRP A 32 -26.32 15.62 -3.67
CA TRP A 32 -25.05 15.73 -2.99
C TRP A 32 -23.88 15.49 -3.94
N HIS A 33 -22.84 16.28 -3.76
CA HIS A 33 -21.50 15.93 -4.18
C HIS A 33 -20.81 15.19 -3.04
N VAL A 34 -20.18 14.06 -3.35
CA VAL A 34 -19.31 13.34 -2.41
C VAL A 34 -17.87 13.65 -2.77
N PHE A 35 -17.06 14.01 -1.79
CA PHE A 35 -15.61 14.10 -1.95
C PHE A 35 -14.94 13.08 -1.03
N GLU A 36 -14.02 12.32 -1.60
CA GLU A 36 -13.10 11.43 -0.90
C GLU A 36 -11.72 12.08 -0.86
N VAL A 37 -11.07 12.13 0.29
CA VAL A 37 -9.78 12.80 0.48
C VAL A 37 -8.69 11.76 0.75
N LYS A 38 -7.68 11.71 -0.12
CA LYS A 38 -6.50 10.88 0.11
C LYS A 38 -5.26 11.77 0.25
N SER A 39 -4.43 11.46 1.24
CA SER A 39 -3.18 12.19 1.47
C SER A 39 -2.13 11.94 0.37
N GLY A 40 -2.33 10.98 -0.52
CA GLY A 40 -1.42 10.68 -1.61
C GLY A 40 -1.46 11.70 -2.77
N VAL A 41 -0.60 11.46 -3.75
CA VAL A 41 -0.49 12.27 -4.99
C VAL A 41 -0.87 11.48 -6.24
N ASN A 42 -1.19 10.20 -6.07
CA ASN A 42 -1.48 9.30 -7.16
C ASN A 42 -2.92 8.86 -7.05
N ASP A 43 -3.64 9.01 -8.15
CA ASP A 43 -4.93 8.40 -8.35
C ASP A 43 -4.76 6.88 -8.53
N LYS A 44 -5.63 6.11 -7.88
CA LYS A 44 -5.55 4.65 -7.87
C LYS A 44 -6.94 4.07 -8.06
N GLU A 45 -7.00 3.00 -8.84
CA GLU A 45 -8.24 2.25 -9.11
C GLU A 45 -8.95 1.78 -7.83
N GLU A 46 -8.20 1.43 -6.77
CA GLU A 46 -8.77 1.03 -5.47
C GLU A 46 -9.63 2.12 -4.83
N PHE A 47 -9.43 3.40 -5.16
CA PHE A 47 -10.24 4.50 -4.64
C PHE A 47 -11.64 4.55 -5.27
N ILE A 48 -11.81 4.00 -6.48
CA ILE A 48 -13.14 3.88 -7.10
C ILE A 48 -14.00 2.93 -6.27
N ASP A 49 -13.44 1.80 -5.81
CA ASP A 49 -14.14 0.85 -4.95
C ASP A 49 -14.57 1.48 -3.61
N ASP A 50 -13.66 2.23 -2.96
CA ASP A 50 -13.95 2.97 -1.72
C ASP A 50 -15.11 3.96 -1.91
N MET A 51 -15.02 4.79 -2.94
CA MET A 51 -16.02 5.81 -3.26
C MET A 51 -17.35 5.18 -3.68
N ALA A 52 -17.33 4.09 -4.44
CA ALA A 52 -18.52 3.36 -4.87
C ALA A 52 -19.25 2.73 -3.69
N TYR A 53 -18.53 2.14 -2.72
CA TYR A 53 -19.16 1.65 -1.50
C TYR A 53 -19.89 2.79 -0.76
N THR A 54 -19.21 3.92 -0.57
CA THR A 54 -19.79 5.11 0.10
C THR A 54 -21.01 5.64 -0.66
N ALA A 55 -20.90 5.79 -1.98
CA ALA A 55 -21.97 6.27 -2.83
C ALA A 55 -23.18 5.34 -2.81
N MET A 56 -22.96 4.02 -2.89
CA MET A 56 -24.02 3.01 -2.82
C MET A 56 -24.79 3.08 -1.50
N VAL A 57 -24.12 3.20 -0.36
CA VAL A 57 -24.78 3.27 0.96
C VAL A 57 -25.59 4.57 1.11
N ILE A 58 -25.06 5.70 0.62
CA ILE A 58 -25.77 7.00 0.61
C ILE A 58 -27.02 6.96 -0.28
N ASP A 59 -26.90 6.44 -1.50
CA ASP A 59 -28.02 6.23 -2.44
C ASP A 59 -29.10 5.37 -1.79
N ARG A 60 -28.70 4.29 -1.12
CA ARG A 60 -29.61 3.39 -0.40
C ARG A 60 -30.33 4.05 0.78
N CYS A 61 -29.72 5.06 1.40
CA CYS A 61 -30.38 5.89 2.41
C CYS A 61 -31.41 6.88 1.82
N GLY A 62 -31.57 6.90 0.49
CA GLY A 62 -32.52 7.77 -0.23
C GLY A 62 -31.95 9.14 -0.58
N PHE A 63 -30.63 9.31 -0.58
CA PHE A 63 -29.98 10.56 -0.96
C PHE A 63 -29.37 10.47 -2.35
N ASN A 64 -29.78 11.38 -3.24
CA ASN A 64 -29.24 11.42 -4.60
C ASN A 64 -27.81 11.98 -4.61
N ILE A 65 -26.91 11.27 -5.27
CA ILE A 65 -25.55 11.73 -5.54
C ILE A 65 -25.49 12.20 -6.98
N SER A 66 -25.01 13.42 -7.21
CA SER A 66 -24.86 13.97 -8.55
C SER A 66 -23.43 13.95 -9.05
N ASP A 67 -22.46 14.02 -8.14
CA ASP A 67 -21.04 14.13 -8.48
C ASP A 67 -20.19 13.43 -7.40
N VAL A 68 -19.13 12.73 -7.81
CA VAL A 68 -18.17 12.08 -6.91
C VAL A 68 -16.75 12.50 -7.29
N TRP A 69 -16.03 13.06 -6.33
CA TRP A 69 -14.73 13.69 -6.55
C TRP A 69 -13.67 13.08 -5.63
N LEU A 70 -12.49 12.83 -6.17
CA LEU A 70 -11.30 12.48 -5.42
C LEU A 70 -10.45 13.74 -5.20
N ILE A 71 -10.08 14.02 -3.95
CA ILE A 71 -9.13 15.06 -3.57
C ILE A 71 -7.79 14.43 -3.22
N LEU A 72 -6.75 14.81 -3.96
CA LEU A 72 -5.36 14.42 -3.73
C LEU A 72 -4.49 15.62 -3.35
N VAL A 73 -3.31 15.34 -2.83
CA VAL A 73 -2.26 16.35 -2.72
C VAL A 73 -1.69 16.64 -4.12
N SER A 74 -1.63 17.92 -4.48
CA SER A 74 -1.11 18.38 -5.77
C SER A 74 0.41 18.29 -5.84
N LYS A 75 0.94 17.62 -6.88
CA LYS A 75 2.39 17.56 -7.17
C LYS A 75 2.98 18.94 -7.54
N ASP A 76 2.13 19.86 -7.96
CA ASP A 76 2.52 21.21 -8.38
C ASP A 76 2.57 22.20 -7.23
N PHE A 77 2.04 21.84 -6.05
CA PHE A 77 2.07 22.70 -4.89
C PHE A 77 3.49 23.02 -4.45
N ARG A 78 3.73 24.26 -4.03
CA ARG A 78 4.99 24.77 -3.50
C ARG A 78 4.69 25.62 -2.27
N LEU A 79 5.56 25.55 -1.26
CA LEU A 79 5.34 26.31 -0.03
C LEU A 79 5.30 27.82 -0.34
N GLY A 80 4.23 28.49 0.07
CA GLY A 80 3.96 29.90 -0.24
C GLY A 80 2.94 30.12 -1.35
N MET A 81 2.49 29.06 -2.04
CA MET A 81 1.28 29.12 -2.87
C MET A 81 0.01 29.20 -1.99
N GLU A 82 -1.09 29.66 -2.57
CA GLU A 82 -2.42 29.64 -1.94
C GLU A 82 -2.83 28.21 -1.55
N ASN A 83 -3.52 28.05 -0.42
CA ASN A 83 -3.85 26.73 0.14
C ASN A 83 -4.70 25.87 -0.78
N GLU A 84 -5.56 26.47 -1.60
CA GLU A 84 -6.39 25.76 -2.58
C GLU A 84 -5.54 25.03 -3.62
N LYS A 85 -4.31 25.49 -3.87
CA LYS A 85 -3.36 24.83 -4.78
C LYS A 85 -2.73 23.58 -4.19
N LEU A 86 -2.89 23.33 -2.88
CA LEU A 86 -2.44 22.10 -2.25
C LEU A 86 -3.23 20.89 -2.75
N PHE A 87 -4.44 21.11 -3.25
CA PHE A 87 -5.37 20.06 -3.62
C PHE A 87 -5.47 19.92 -5.14
N ALA A 88 -5.52 18.67 -5.60
CA ALA A 88 -5.91 18.29 -6.94
C ALA A 88 -7.24 17.55 -6.85
N GLU A 89 -8.27 18.08 -7.50
CA GLU A 89 -9.61 17.49 -7.56
C GLU A 89 -9.77 16.73 -8.89
N ILE A 90 -10.20 15.48 -8.82
CA ILE A 90 -10.41 14.60 -9.97
C ILE A 90 -11.87 14.13 -9.92
N ASP A 91 -12.60 14.34 -11.00
CA ASP A 91 -13.97 13.84 -11.16
C ASP A 91 -13.91 12.35 -11.52
N HIS A 92 -14.56 11.51 -10.72
CA HIS A 92 -14.71 10.08 -10.92
C HIS A 92 -16.18 9.66 -10.92
N THR A 93 -17.09 10.60 -11.21
CA THR A 93 -18.54 10.37 -11.12
C THR A 93 -18.96 9.17 -11.96
N ASP A 94 -18.56 9.10 -13.22
CA ASP A 94 -19.01 8.04 -14.14
C ASP A 94 -18.47 6.67 -13.71
N GLU A 95 -17.17 6.57 -13.41
CA GLU A 95 -16.50 5.36 -12.95
C GLU A 95 -17.10 4.84 -11.64
N VAL A 96 -17.38 5.73 -10.69
CA VAL A 96 -17.97 5.39 -9.41
C VAL A 96 -19.42 4.92 -9.59
N LEU A 97 -20.23 5.62 -10.40
CA LEU A 97 -21.62 5.23 -10.61
C LEU A 97 -21.74 3.90 -11.37
N GLU A 98 -20.87 3.63 -12.33
CA GLU A 98 -20.79 2.30 -12.97
C GLU A 98 -20.46 1.22 -11.93
N ARG A 99 -19.47 1.48 -11.08
CA ARG A 99 -19.05 0.54 -10.03
C ARG A 99 -20.12 0.30 -8.96
N VAL A 100 -20.92 1.32 -8.63
CA VAL A 100 -22.09 1.19 -7.74
C VAL A 100 -23.09 0.16 -8.29
N GLU A 101 -23.36 0.17 -9.59
CA GLU A 101 -24.27 -0.79 -10.22
C GLU A 101 -23.73 -2.24 -10.18
N GLU A 102 -22.40 -2.42 -10.17
CA GLU A 102 -21.78 -3.72 -9.95
C GLU A 102 -21.88 -4.21 -8.50
N PHE A 103 -21.86 -3.30 -7.52
CA PHE A 103 -21.97 -3.63 -6.10
C PHE A 103 -23.40 -3.94 -5.67
N LYS A 104 -24.40 -3.24 -6.23
CA LYS A 104 -25.82 -3.40 -5.87
C LYS A 104 -26.31 -4.86 -5.82
N PRO A 105 -26.02 -5.72 -6.82
CA PRO A 105 -26.41 -7.13 -6.79
C PRO A 105 -25.75 -7.97 -5.69
N LEU A 106 -24.58 -7.57 -5.19
CA LEU A 106 -23.81 -8.32 -4.20
C LEU A 106 -24.28 -8.06 -2.76
N TRP A 107 -25.04 -6.99 -2.56
CA TRP A 107 -25.44 -6.48 -1.24
C TRP A 107 -26.06 -7.55 -0.34
N GLN A 108 -27.12 -8.20 -0.80
CA GLN A 108 -27.87 -9.16 0.01
C GLN A 108 -26.97 -10.33 0.42
N GLN A 109 -26.16 -10.83 -0.51
CA GLN A 109 -25.22 -11.91 -0.23
C GLN A 109 -24.16 -11.49 0.80
N ILE A 110 -23.62 -10.28 0.71
CA ILE A 110 -22.63 -9.75 1.67
C ILE A 110 -23.25 -9.59 3.05
N GLU A 111 -24.47 -9.04 3.16
CA GLU A 111 -25.17 -8.89 4.43
C GLU A 111 -25.39 -10.25 5.11
N GLU A 112 -25.89 -11.24 4.35
CA GLU A 112 -26.16 -12.59 4.84
C GLU A 112 -24.88 -13.27 5.36
N ILE A 113 -23.76 -13.15 4.62
CA ILE A 113 -22.48 -13.76 5.01
C ILE A 113 -21.87 -13.05 6.23
N THR A 114 -21.83 -11.72 6.23
CA THR A 114 -21.12 -10.94 7.26
C THR A 114 -21.86 -10.90 8.60
N ARG A 115 -23.19 -11.09 8.58
CA ARG A 115 -24.00 -11.19 9.80
C ARG A 115 -24.22 -12.61 10.31
N ALA A 116 -23.74 -13.61 9.57
CA ALA A 116 -23.88 -14.99 10.01
C ALA A 116 -23.22 -15.17 11.40
N PRO A 117 -23.87 -15.86 12.35
CA PRO A 117 -23.30 -16.08 13.68
C PRO A 117 -22.10 -17.04 13.65
N VAL A 118 -21.91 -17.74 12.53
CA VAL A 118 -20.83 -18.69 12.30
C VAL A 118 -20.00 -18.18 11.13
N LYS A 119 -18.69 -18.08 11.34
CA LYS A 119 -17.74 -17.73 10.27
C LYS A 119 -17.87 -18.72 9.09
N PRO A 120 -17.76 -18.25 7.84
CA PRO A 120 -17.76 -19.16 6.70
C PRO A 120 -16.53 -20.08 6.74
N GLU A 121 -16.66 -21.25 6.12
CA GLU A 121 -15.51 -22.14 5.90
C GLU A 121 -14.52 -21.48 4.94
N PRO A 122 -13.24 -21.30 5.34
CA PRO A 122 -12.28 -20.58 4.53
C PRO A 122 -11.84 -21.43 3.33
N GLN A 123 -11.62 -20.76 2.20
CA GLN A 123 -11.05 -21.36 0.99
C GLN A 123 -9.70 -20.72 0.69
N LEU A 124 -8.73 -21.52 0.25
CA LEU A 124 -7.40 -21.02 -0.08
C LEU A 124 -7.47 -20.29 -1.41
N LEU A 125 -7.42 -18.97 -1.37
CA LEU A 125 -7.37 -18.08 -2.53
C LEU A 125 -5.97 -17.51 -2.68
N PHE A 126 -5.62 -17.03 -3.86
CA PHE A 126 -4.30 -16.43 -4.06
C PHE A 126 -4.14 -15.13 -3.28
N GLU A 127 -5.24 -14.42 -3.08
CA GLU A 127 -5.37 -13.22 -2.26
C GLU A 127 -5.02 -13.49 -0.78
N CYS A 128 -5.09 -14.74 -0.31
CA CYS A 128 -4.66 -15.12 1.03
C CYS A 128 -3.19 -14.75 1.30
N ARG A 129 -2.35 -14.59 0.26
CA ARG A 129 -0.97 -14.10 0.40
C ARG A 129 -0.86 -12.68 0.98
N LYS A 130 -1.94 -11.90 0.93
CA LYS A 130 -2.05 -10.55 1.49
C LYS A 130 -2.94 -10.51 2.74
N CYS A 131 -3.48 -11.65 3.16
CA CYS A 131 -4.42 -11.71 4.27
C CYS A 131 -3.67 -11.57 5.61
N GLU A 132 -4.06 -10.56 6.39
CA GLU A 132 -3.43 -10.23 7.68
C GLU A 132 -3.55 -11.36 8.72
N ILE A 133 -4.62 -12.15 8.63
CA ILE A 133 -4.89 -13.30 9.51
C ILE A 133 -4.50 -14.65 8.88
N PHE A 134 -3.76 -14.66 7.77
CA PHE A 134 -3.48 -15.90 7.02
C PHE A 134 -2.82 -16.98 7.90
N ARG A 135 -1.84 -16.59 8.72
CA ARG A 135 -1.09 -17.49 9.62
C ARG A 135 -1.96 -18.07 10.74
N GLU A 136 -3.11 -17.48 11.03
CA GLU A 136 -4.09 -17.95 12.01
C GLU A 136 -5.26 -18.74 11.36
N CYS A 137 -5.40 -18.58 10.04
CA CYS A 137 -6.41 -19.21 9.19
C CYS A 137 -5.81 -20.42 8.46
N LEU A 138 -5.83 -20.42 7.13
CA LEU A 138 -5.38 -21.54 6.29
C LEU A 138 -3.86 -21.74 6.27
N GLY A 139 -3.08 -20.74 6.65
CA GLY A 139 -1.63 -20.86 6.81
C GLY A 139 -1.21 -21.42 8.17
N ARG A 140 -2.17 -21.71 9.06
CA ARG A 140 -1.88 -22.16 10.42
C ARG A 140 -1.19 -23.52 10.42
N GLY A 141 -0.02 -23.58 11.05
CA GLY A 141 0.76 -24.81 11.19
C GLY A 141 1.53 -25.21 9.94
N ILE A 142 1.64 -24.32 8.94
CA ILE A 142 2.46 -24.50 7.75
C ILE A 142 3.62 -23.50 7.83
N ASP A 143 4.81 -24.01 8.13
CA ASP A 143 6.00 -23.17 8.30
C ASP A 143 6.43 -22.55 6.96
N ASN A 144 6.65 -23.40 5.95
CA ASN A 144 7.10 -23.03 4.61
C ASN A 144 5.93 -23.10 3.60
N HIS A 145 4.96 -22.20 3.72
CA HIS A 145 3.82 -22.20 2.81
C HIS A 145 4.28 -21.81 1.39
N ILE A 146 3.61 -22.30 0.34
CA ILE A 146 3.96 -21.95 -1.05
C ILE A 146 3.95 -20.43 -1.34
N PHE A 147 3.28 -19.62 -0.50
CA PHE A 147 3.33 -18.15 -0.61
C PHE A 147 4.68 -17.54 -0.24
N ASP A 148 5.54 -18.27 0.46
CA ASP A 148 6.92 -17.84 0.75
C ASP A 148 7.82 -17.97 -0.51
N ILE A 149 7.32 -18.56 -1.60
CA ILE A 149 8.01 -18.57 -2.89
C ILE A 149 7.99 -17.17 -3.51
N PRO A 150 9.15 -16.61 -3.85
CA PRO A 150 9.24 -15.25 -4.38
C PRO A 150 8.51 -15.13 -5.72
N ARG A 151 7.68 -14.09 -5.84
CA ARG A 151 6.93 -13.76 -7.06
C ARG A 151 6.13 -14.96 -7.61
N LEU A 152 5.54 -15.78 -6.72
CA LEU A 152 4.63 -16.84 -7.14
C LEU A 152 3.45 -16.23 -7.92
N SER A 153 3.18 -16.73 -9.12
CA SER A 153 2.06 -16.27 -9.94
C SER A 153 0.77 -16.99 -9.56
N GLN A 154 -0.38 -16.37 -9.85
CA GLN A 154 -1.70 -16.99 -9.70
C GLN A 154 -1.78 -18.35 -10.40
N SER A 155 -1.26 -18.45 -11.63
CA SER A 155 -1.30 -19.69 -12.41
C SER A 155 -0.55 -20.83 -11.72
N LYS A 156 0.65 -20.58 -11.18
CA LYS A 156 1.42 -21.60 -10.45
C LYS A 156 0.76 -21.95 -9.12
N PHE A 157 0.24 -20.94 -8.42
CA PHE A 157 -0.54 -21.16 -7.21
C PHE A 157 -1.73 -22.11 -7.48
N ASN A 158 -2.52 -21.85 -8.52
CA ASN A 158 -3.67 -22.69 -8.89
C ASN A 158 -3.25 -24.13 -9.25
N GLU A 159 -2.12 -24.31 -9.92
CA GLU A 159 -1.61 -25.64 -10.29
C GLU A 159 -1.15 -26.45 -9.06
N LEU A 160 -0.43 -25.81 -8.14
CA LEU A 160 0.02 -26.42 -6.89
C LEU A 160 -1.16 -26.76 -5.99
N THR A 161 -2.05 -25.80 -5.72
CA THR A 161 -3.21 -26.03 -4.84
C THR A 161 -4.22 -26.98 -5.45
N GLY A 162 -4.39 -26.98 -6.77
CA GLY A 162 -5.19 -27.98 -7.50
C GLY A 162 -4.64 -29.41 -7.36
N SER A 163 -3.36 -29.55 -7.04
CA SER A 163 -2.70 -30.83 -6.73
C SER A 163 -2.61 -31.11 -5.22
N GLY A 164 -3.24 -30.29 -4.38
CA GLY A 164 -3.20 -30.41 -2.92
C GLY A 164 -1.89 -29.95 -2.28
N ILE A 165 -1.00 -29.31 -3.05
CA ILE A 165 0.31 -28.85 -2.57
C ILE A 165 0.17 -27.44 -2.00
N VAL A 166 0.44 -27.32 -0.69
CA VAL A 166 0.38 -26.04 0.06
C VAL A 166 1.68 -25.73 0.81
N SER A 167 2.58 -26.71 0.95
CA SER A 167 3.92 -26.55 1.50
C SER A 167 4.97 -26.53 0.38
N ILE A 168 6.12 -25.91 0.63
CA ILE A 168 7.25 -25.89 -0.31
C ILE A 168 7.90 -27.28 -0.42
N GLU A 169 7.91 -28.05 0.67
CA GLU A 169 8.47 -29.40 0.75
C GLU A 169 7.75 -30.39 -0.17
N ASP A 170 6.45 -30.17 -0.40
CA ASP A 170 5.61 -31.04 -1.23
C ASP A 170 5.70 -30.70 -2.73
N ILE A 171 6.48 -29.70 -3.13
CA ILE A 171 6.63 -29.31 -4.55
C ILE A 171 7.48 -30.34 -5.29
N PRO A 172 6.95 -31.00 -6.34
CA PRO A 172 7.71 -31.98 -7.11
C PRO A 172 8.94 -31.38 -7.80
N ASP A 173 10.00 -32.17 -7.94
CA ASP A 173 11.25 -31.73 -8.58
C ASP A 173 11.03 -31.19 -10.01
N GLY A 174 10.10 -31.80 -10.76
CA GLY A 174 9.76 -31.41 -12.13
C GLY A 174 8.78 -30.26 -12.26
N PHE A 175 8.26 -29.70 -11.16
CA PHE A 175 7.37 -28.54 -11.21
C PHE A 175 8.14 -27.33 -11.75
N PRO A 176 7.60 -26.58 -12.73
CA PRO A 176 8.34 -25.52 -13.39
C PRO A 176 8.56 -24.32 -12.45
N LEU A 177 9.73 -24.25 -11.82
CA LEU A 177 10.18 -23.12 -11.00
C LEU A 177 11.21 -22.27 -11.77
N THR A 178 11.21 -20.96 -11.53
CA THR A 178 12.35 -20.13 -11.95
C THR A 178 13.57 -20.47 -11.11
N GLU A 179 14.77 -20.12 -11.56
CA GLU A 179 16.01 -20.38 -10.81
C GLU A 179 15.95 -19.89 -9.35
N ASN A 180 15.44 -18.69 -9.12
CA ASN A 180 15.29 -18.15 -7.76
C ASN A 180 14.25 -18.91 -6.92
N GLN A 181 13.17 -19.40 -7.53
CA GLN A 181 12.16 -20.19 -6.83
C GLN A 181 12.67 -21.58 -6.48
N ALA A 182 13.42 -22.22 -7.39
CA ALA A 182 14.08 -23.49 -7.15
C ALA A 182 15.09 -23.37 -6.01
N ARG A 183 15.91 -22.30 -5.98
CA ARG A 183 16.83 -22.03 -4.87
C ARG A 183 16.11 -21.95 -3.52
N VAL A 184 14.96 -21.26 -3.44
CA VAL A 184 14.17 -21.18 -2.20
C VAL A 184 13.67 -22.56 -1.78
N ARG A 185 13.10 -23.34 -2.71
CA ARG A 185 12.69 -24.73 -2.45
C ARG A 185 13.86 -25.57 -1.94
N ASP A 186 15.00 -25.51 -2.60
CA ASP A 186 16.17 -26.30 -2.25
C ASP A 186 16.72 -25.89 -0.88
N CYS A 187 16.71 -24.60 -0.52
CA CYS A 187 17.08 -24.13 0.81
C CYS A 187 16.13 -24.66 1.89
N VAL A 188 14.81 -24.69 1.61
CA VAL A 188 13.81 -25.26 2.53
C VAL A 188 14.03 -26.76 2.73
N LEU A 189 14.23 -27.51 1.64
CA LEU A 189 14.43 -28.97 1.67
C LEU A 189 15.73 -29.36 2.37
N THR A 190 16.82 -28.65 2.09
CA THR A 190 18.15 -28.95 2.65
C THR A 190 18.37 -28.36 4.04
N LYS A 191 17.61 -27.31 4.39
CA LYS A 191 17.83 -26.45 5.57
C LYS A 191 19.20 -25.76 5.57
N GLU A 192 19.80 -25.63 4.39
CA GLU A 192 21.08 -24.98 4.18
C GLU A 192 20.91 -23.72 3.32
N PRO A 193 21.64 -22.64 3.60
CA PRO A 193 21.58 -21.44 2.78
C PRO A 193 22.23 -21.66 1.41
N PHE A 194 21.61 -21.11 0.37
CA PHE A 194 22.25 -21.01 -0.93
C PHE A 194 23.40 -19.98 -0.89
N VAL A 195 24.61 -20.43 -1.19
CA VAL A 195 25.79 -19.56 -1.36
C VAL A 195 26.19 -19.55 -2.84
N GLY A 196 25.98 -18.41 -3.50
CA GLY A 196 26.34 -18.25 -4.91
C GLY A 196 27.85 -18.38 -5.13
N GLY A 197 28.26 -19.07 -6.20
CA GLY A 197 29.68 -19.34 -6.48
C GLY A 197 30.55 -18.09 -6.66
N SER A 198 29.96 -16.96 -7.07
CA SER A 198 30.65 -15.68 -7.22
C SER A 198 30.80 -14.90 -5.91
N LEU A 199 30.08 -15.26 -4.84
CA LEU A 199 30.04 -14.45 -3.60
C LEU A 199 31.45 -14.17 -3.07
N LYS A 200 32.30 -15.21 -3.02
CA LYS A 200 33.67 -15.07 -2.52
C LYS A 200 34.52 -14.12 -3.37
N SER A 201 34.44 -14.23 -4.70
CA SER A 201 35.21 -13.35 -5.59
C SER A 201 34.72 -11.91 -5.52
N GLU A 202 33.41 -11.69 -5.41
CA GLU A 202 32.82 -10.35 -5.23
C GLU A 202 33.23 -9.73 -3.89
N LEU A 203 33.21 -10.51 -2.79
CA LEU A 203 33.69 -10.00 -1.50
C LEU A 203 35.19 -9.69 -1.50
N THR A 204 35.98 -10.45 -2.25
CA THR A 204 37.44 -10.23 -2.36
C THR A 204 37.77 -9.03 -3.28
N SER A 205 36.85 -8.60 -4.14
CA SER A 205 37.06 -7.45 -5.04
C SER A 205 36.85 -6.09 -4.35
N ILE A 206 36.36 -6.09 -3.11
CA ILE A 206 36.20 -4.89 -2.30
C ILE A 206 37.56 -4.22 -2.08
N LEU A 207 37.67 -2.96 -2.50
CA LEU A 207 38.86 -2.14 -2.32
C LEU A 207 38.80 -1.40 -0.99
N TRP A 208 39.88 -1.49 -0.22
CA TRP A 208 39.99 -0.83 1.09
C TRP A 208 40.78 0.50 0.99
N PRO A 209 40.43 1.53 1.78
CA PRO A 209 39.33 1.54 2.75
C PRO A 209 37.94 1.58 2.09
N ALA A 210 36.99 0.84 2.65
CA ALA A 210 35.59 0.84 2.23
C ALA A 210 34.78 1.85 3.06
N TYR A 211 33.74 2.41 2.47
CA TYR A 211 32.87 3.41 3.10
C TYR A 211 31.44 2.89 3.14
N TYR A 212 30.88 2.78 4.35
CA TYR A 212 29.52 2.33 4.57
C TYR A 212 28.66 3.55 4.89
N LEU A 213 27.91 4.00 3.90
CA LEU A 213 26.96 5.11 4.04
C LEU A 213 25.62 4.56 4.49
N ASP A 214 25.12 5.12 5.59
CA ASP A 214 23.74 4.99 6.04
C ASP A 214 23.14 6.39 6.13
N PHE A 215 21.88 6.57 5.74
CA PHE A 215 21.25 7.89 5.72
C PHE A 215 19.75 7.81 5.91
N GLU A 216 19.22 8.83 6.59
CA GLU A 216 17.80 8.98 6.85
C GLU A 216 17.21 10.05 5.95
N THR A 217 15.95 9.84 5.59
CA THR A 217 15.20 10.78 4.76
C THR A 217 13.81 11.03 5.30
N VAL A 218 13.24 12.19 4.97
CA VAL A 218 11.85 12.54 5.26
C VAL A 218 11.11 12.92 3.99
N MET A 219 9.80 12.66 3.98
CA MET A 219 8.85 13.11 2.96
C MET A 219 7.63 13.69 3.67
N THR A 220 7.17 14.87 3.25
CA THR A 220 6.02 15.55 3.87
C THR A 220 4.98 15.95 2.84
N ALA A 221 3.69 15.87 3.20
CA ALA A 221 2.60 16.34 2.34
C ALA A 221 2.65 17.86 2.12
N ILE A 222 2.99 18.61 3.16
CA ILE A 222 3.29 20.04 3.05
C ILE A 222 4.81 20.18 2.88
N PRO A 223 5.29 20.74 1.76
CA PRO A 223 6.70 21.04 1.54
C PRO A 223 7.34 21.80 2.69
N LEU A 224 8.53 21.36 3.13
CA LEU A 224 9.32 22.08 4.14
C LEU A 224 9.96 23.36 3.59
N TYR A 225 10.19 23.43 2.27
CA TYR A 225 10.89 24.54 1.61
C TYR A 225 10.12 25.04 0.38
N PRO A 226 10.29 26.33 -0.03
CA PRO A 226 9.56 26.92 -1.16
C PRO A 226 9.65 26.13 -2.47
N ASP A 227 10.83 25.62 -2.84
CA ASP A 227 11.05 25.06 -4.18
C ASP A 227 10.89 23.53 -4.27
N ILE A 228 10.25 22.89 -3.29
CA ILE A 228 10.05 21.44 -3.29
C ILE A 228 8.58 21.07 -3.39
N ALA A 229 8.29 19.99 -4.11
CA ALA A 229 6.94 19.43 -4.22
C ALA A 229 6.59 18.62 -2.95
N PRO A 230 5.30 18.41 -2.66
CA PRO A 230 4.86 17.41 -1.71
C PRO A 230 5.52 16.05 -1.95
N TYR A 231 5.85 15.36 -0.85
CA TYR A 231 6.50 14.05 -0.84
C TYR A 231 7.84 13.99 -1.58
N THR A 232 8.50 15.12 -1.82
CA THR A 232 9.92 15.11 -2.22
C THR A 232 10.74 14.49 -1.09
N GLN A 233 11.55 13.48 -1.40
CA GLN A 233 12.45 12.84 -0.45
C GLN A 233 13.63 13.76 -0.12
N ILE A 234 13.80 14.08 1.16
CA ILE A 234 14.82 14.99 1.66
C ILE A 234 15.75 14.21 2.61
N PRO A 235 17.05 14.10 2.32
CA PRO A 235 18.02 13.61 3.29
C PRO A 235 18.13 14.54 4.49
N THR A 236 18.11 13.97 5.69
CA THR A 236 18.17 14.73 6.95
C THR A 236 19.33 14.30 7.84
N GLN A 237 19.85 13.10 7.66
CA GLN A 237 20.95 12.57 8.46
C GLN A 237 21.77 11.62 7.62
N TYR A 238 23.09 11.57 7.86
CA TYR A 238 23.91 10.45 7.40
C TYR A 238 24.93 10.04 8.47
N SER A 239 25.40 8.81 8.35
CA SER A 239 26.62 8.33 8.96
C SER A 239 27.47 7.58 7.93
N ILE A 240 28.78 7.76 8.01
CA ILE A 240 29.75 7.09 7.15
C ILE A 240 30.81 6.46 8.04
N HIS A 241 30.83 5.14 8.08
CA HIS A 241 31.96 4.40 8.63
C HIS A 241 32.99 4.16 7.53
N LYS A 242 34.20 4.69 7.72
CA LYS A 242 35.37 4.33 6.92
C LYS A 242 36.04 3.15 7.59
N CYS A 243 36.10 2.03 6.89
CA CYS A 243 36.71 0.80 7.38
C CYS A 243 38.01 0.52 6.62
N SER A 244 39.08 0.15 7.32
CA SER A 244 40.32 -0.30 6.67
C SER A 244 40.32 -1.79 6.34
N ASP A 245 39.46 -2.56 7.01
CA ASP A 245 39.22 -3.98 6.80
C ASP A 245 37.83 -4.33 7.35
N VAL A 246 37.38 -5.57 7.15
CA VAL A 246 36.10 -6.10 7.65
C VAL A 246 36.00 -5.88 9.16
N GLY A 247 35.03 -5.08 9.58
CA GLY A 247 34.78 -4.77 10.99
C GLY A 247 35.78 -3.80 11.64
N VAL A 248 36.77 -3.28 10.90
CA VAL A 248 37.79 -2.36 11.43
C VAL A 248 37.48 -0.93 11.00
N ILE A 249 36.73 -0.20 11.83
CA ILE A 249 36.40 1.21 11.61
C ILE A 249 37.59 2.09 11.99
N VAL A 250 38.05 2.93 11.06
CA VAL A 250 39.20 3.84 11.25
C VAL A 250 38.81 5.31 11.27
N ALA A 251 37.64 5.65 10.74
CA ALA A 251 37.06 6.98 10.86
C ALA A 251 35.54 6.92 10.78
N HIS A 252 34.90 7.92 11.39
CA HIS A 252 33.46 8.14 11.35
C HIS A 252 33.20 9.58 10.92
N SER A 253 32.27 9.76 10.00
CA SER A 253 31.73 11.07 9.63
C SER A 253 30.22 11.00 9.73
N GLU A 254 29.60 12.06 10.25
CA GLU A 254 28.15 12.13 10.39
C GLU A 254 27.65 13.53 10.12
N TYR A 255 26.36 13.60 9.84
CA TYR A 255 25.64 14.85 9.68
C TYR A 255 24.22 14.69 10.19
N LEU A 256 23.73 15.71 10.87
CA LEU A 256 22.33 15.85 11.25
C LEU A 256 21.85 17.24 10.86
N ALA A 257 20.84 17.30 10.00
CA ALA A 257 20.28 18.55 9.51
C ALA A 257 19.69 19.39 10.65
N ASP A 258 19.97 20.69 10.62
CA ASP A 258 19.28 21.67 11.45
C ASP A 258 17.83 21.81 10.97
N PRO A 259 16.82 21.46 11.79
CA PRO A 259 15.42 21.49 11.39
C PRO A 259 14.87 22.90 11.13
N SER A 260 15.62 23.96 11.46
CA SER A 260 15.21 25.35 11.27
C SER A 260 15.54 25.93 9.89
N LYS A 261 16.31 25.22 9.06
CA LYS A 261 16.78 25.72 7.76
C LYS A 261 16.93 24.60 6.72
N ASP A 262 16.97 24.98 5.44
CA ASP A 262 17.23 24.05 4.34
C ASP A 262 18.70 23.61 4.32
N CYS A 263 18.94 22.39 4.81
CA CYS A 263 20.28 21.79 4.90
C CYS A 263 20.64 20.90 3.70
N ARG A 264 19.82 20.82 2.65
CA ARG A 264 20.03 19.84 1.56
C ARG A 264 21.38 19.99 0.86
N ARG A 265 21.83 21.23 0.64
CA ARG A 265 23.15 21.50 0.05
C ARG A 265 24.28 21.22 1.03
N GLU A 266 24.13 21.65 2.29
CA GLU A 266 25.12 21.42 3.36
C GLU A 266 25.37 19.93 3.61
N LEU A 267 24.34 19.10 3.46
CA LEU A 267 24.45 17.64 3.58
C LEU A 267 25.19 17.02 2.40
N ALA A 268 25.02 17.56 1.19
CA ALA A 268 25.49 16.97 -0.07
C ALA A 268 26.84 17.50 -0.59
N GLU A 269 27.22 18.72 -0.21
CA GLU A 269 28.46 19.44 -0.62
C GLU A 269 29.55 19.36 0.46
#